data_AF-A0A7S3FWL7-F1
#
_entry.id   AF-A0A7S3FWL7-F1
#
_cell.length_a   1.000
_cell.length_b   1.000
_cell.length_c   1.000
_cell.angle_alpha   90.00
_cell.angle_beta   90.00
_cell.angle_gamma   90.00
#
_symmetry.space_group_name_H-M   'P 1'
#
loop_
_entity.id
_entity.type
_entity.pdbx_description
1 polymer ?
#
loop_
_entity_poly.entity_id
_entity_poly.type
_entity_poly.pdbx_seq_one_letter_code
_entity_poly.pdbx_strand_id
1 'polypeptide(L)'
;MEVLDLSYELSNLRYRGVTLNLDEKMQLEMALHQLHTDQAKEADELLFWGKITGIKNDYFVAMSVTYQGQFEFPFKRFYWCLSNDFSFKEMPDLNDQHKDFINNDTSYFVGEPSKKLIQPAEGEEAGEDPKEDEGEEGEEGGKKELDSDVSEQEEVKVPHKDLVEIDRLKYVVLAIENDCQIAPVGAFKMTSQHQVRRNEAFKGLDAKSSCDLRNYAHFRNVQSDEKKKRLDEPSAPFGRNFLEQ
;
A
#
# COMPACT_ATOMS: atom_id res chain seq x y z
N MET A 1 -12.11 -5.48 5.85
CA MET A 1 -13.55 -5.45 6.16
C MET A 1 -14.27 -4.93 4.94
N GLU A 2 -15.23 -5.67 4.37
CA GLU A 2 -15.92 -5.22 3.16
C GLU A 2 -16.77 -3.98 3.44
N VAL A 3 -16.66 -2.96 2.58
CA VAL A 3 -17.32 -1.66 2.81
C VAL A 3 -18.84 -1.79 2.92
N LEU A 4 -19.45 -2.69 2.14
CA LEU A 4 -20.90 -2.89 2.12
C LEU A 4 -21.42 -3.50 3.43
N ASP A 5 -20.62 -4.32 4.10
CA ASP A 5 -20.99 -5.03 5.33
C ASP A 5 -20.27 -4.48 6.57
N LEU A 6 -19.64 -3.30 6.47
CA LEU A 6 -18.83 -2.70 7.54
C LEU A 6 -19.56 -2.65 8.88
N SER A 7 -20.84 -2.29 8.86
CA SER A 7 -21.70 -2.21 10.04
C SER A 7 -21.79 -3.53 10.81
N TYR A 8 -21.92 -4.63 10.07
CA TYR A 8 -22.03 -5.99 10.60
C TYR A 8 -20.66 -6.48 11.07
N GLU A 9 -19.60 -6.26 10.29
CA GLU A 9 -18.25 -6.70 10.63
C GLU A 9 -17.70 -5.97 11.87
N LEU A 10 -17.96 -4.67 12.01
CA LEU A 10 -17.61 -3.91 13.21
C LEU A 10 -18.35 -4.41 14.45
N SER A 11 -19.57 -4.95 14.31
CA SER A 11 -20.32 -5.51 15.43
C SER A 11 -19.61 -6.73 16.03
N ASN A 12 -18.95 -7.53 15.18
CA ASN A 12 -18.15 -8.67 15.60
C ASN A 12 -16.88 -8.23 16.35
N LEU A 13 -16.38 -7.00 16.17
CA LEU A 13 -15.18 -6.51 16.87
C LEU A 13 -15.48 -5.83 18.21
N ARG A 14 -16.77 -5.59 18.53
CA ARG A 14 -17.20 -4.88 19.76
C ARG A 14 -16.67 -5.50 21.05
N TYR A 15 -16.49 -6.82 21.08
CA TYR A 15 -16.00 -7.51 22.28
C TYR A 15 -14.55 -7.14 22.66
N ARG A 16 -13.78 -6.53 21.74
CA ARG A 16 -12.38 -6.13 21.99
C ARG A 16 -12.23 -4.71 22.55
N GLY A 17 -13.34 -3.97 22.72
CA GLY A 17 -13.33 -2.65 23.37
C GLY A 17 -12.72 -1.50 22.56
N VAL A 18 -12.25 -1.77 21.34
CA VAL A 18 -11.75 -0.75 20.41
C VAL A 18 -12.77 -0.66 19.27
N THR A 19 -13.62 0.36 19.32
CA THR A 19 -14.67 0.58 18.32
C THR A 19 -14.72 2.04 17.91
N LEU A 20 -15.23 2.28 16.70
CA LEU A 20 -15.57 3.62 16.23
C LEU A 20 -16.76 4.18 17.03
N ASN A 21 -16.76 5.49 17.24
CA ASN A 21 -17.93 6.19 17.74
C ASN A 21 -19.10 6.07 16.73
N LEU A 22 -20.34 6.23 17.18
CA LEU A 22 -21.52 6.15 16.31
C LEU A 22 -21.48 7.20 15.19
N ASP A 23 -21.06 8.42 15.52
CA ASP A 23 -20.93 9.51 14.55
C ASP A 23 -19.82 9.22 13.52
N GLU A 24 -18.62 8.86 13.99
CA GLU A 24 -17.52 8.41 13.12
C GLU A 24 -17.95 7.27 12.22
N LYS A 25 -18.71 6.30 12.76
CA LYS A 25 -19.21 5.14 12.00
C LYS A 25 -20.14 5.57 10.88
N MET A 26 -21.13 6.43 11.16
CA MET A 26 -22.07 6.90 10.13
C MET A 26 -21.37 7.70 9.03
N GLN A 27 -20.48 8.62 9.41
CA GLN A 27 -19.75 9.45 8.45
C GLN A 27 -18.79 8.61 7.61
N LEU A 28 -18.08 7.67 8.23
CA LEU A 28 -17.19 6.74 7.54
C LEU A 28 -17.94 5.81 6.58
N GLU A 29 -19.11 5.30 6.98
CA GLU A 29 -19.94 4.47 6.09
C GLU A 29 -20.37 5.23 4.84
N MET A 30 -20.82 6.48 4.98
CA MET A 30 -21.18 7.33 3.85
C MET A 30 -19.99 7.61 2.94
N ALA A 31 -18.85 7.98 3.53
CA ALA A 31 -17.62 8.28 2.80
C ALA A 31 -17.08 7.06 2.02
N LEU A 32 -17.12 5.88 2.63
CA LEU A 32 -16.70 4.64 1.97
C LEU A 32 -17.65 4.22 0.84
N HIS A 33 -18.95 4.46 0.97
CA HIS A 33 -19.91 4.23 -0.12
C HIS A 33 -19.68 5.17 -1.31
N GLN A 34 -19.33 6.42 -1.04
CA GLN A 34 -18.94 7.37 -2.08
C GLN A 34 -17.67 6.87 -2.80
N LEU A 35 -16.63 6.49 -2.04
CA LEU A 35 -15.40 5.93 -2.60
C LEU A 35 -15.66 4.64 -3.41
N HIS A 36 -16.53 3.75 -2.91
CA HIS A 36 -16.93 2.54 -3.62
C HIS A 36 -17.57 2.87 -4.97
N THR A 37 -18.43 3.89 -5.02
CA THR A 37 -19.10 4.32 -6.26
C THR A 37 -18.10 4.92 -7.25
N ASP A 38 -17.17 5.74 -6.77
CA ASP A 38 -16.14 6.38 -7.59
C ASP A 38 -15.15 5.35 -8.18
N GLN A 39 -14.78 4.34 -7.39
CA GLN A 39 -13.79 3.31 -7.77
C GLN A 39 -14.42 2.02 -8.34
N ALA A 40 -15.75 1.95 -8.48
CA ALA A 40 -16.47 0.75 -8.91
C ALA A 40 -16.05 0.18 -10.28
N LYS A 41 -15.38 0.99 -11.11
CA LYS A 41 -14.89 0.58 -12.44
C LYS A 41 -13.48 0.01 -12.43
N GLU A 42 -12.68 0.33 -11.41
CA GLU A 42 -11.24 0.01 -11.35
C GLU A 42 -10.92 -1.04 -10.29
N ALA A 43 -11.70 -1.08 -9.21
CA ALA A 43 -11.51 -1.99 -8.09
C ALA A 43 -12.53 -3.13 -8.13
N ASP A 44 -12.08 -4.36 -7.86
CA ASP A 44 -12.97 -5.51 -7.68
C ASP A 44 -13.53 -5.56 -6.25
N GLU A 45 -12.72 -5.21 -5.25
CA GLU A 45 -13.12 -5.17 -3.84
C GLU A 45 -12.64 -3.86 -3.19
N LEU A 46 -13.48 -3.27 -2.33
CA LEU A 46 -13.09 -2.16 -1.45
C LEU A 46 -13.24 -2.59 0.00
N LEU A 47 -12.15 -2.46 0.75
CA LEU A 47 -12.03 -2.90 2.13
C LEU A 47 -11.71 -1.70 3.03
N PHE A 48 -12.40 -1.59 4.15
CA PHE A 48 -11.91 -0.78 5.26
C PHE A 48 -10.72 -1.50 5.91
N TRP A 49 -9.57 -0.81 5.94
CA TRP A 49 -8.32 -1.33 6.49
C TRP A 49 -8.24 -1.09 7.98
N GLY A 50 -8.53 0.13 8.43
CA GLY A 50 -8.50 0.47 9.85
C GLY A 50 -8.34 1.96 10.14
N LYS A 51 -7.99 2.25 11.40
CA LYS A 51 -7.80 3.59 11.95
C LYS A 51 -6.40 3.71 12.55
N ILE A 52 -5.70 4.80 12.27
CA ILE A 52 -4.42 5.17 12.89
C ILE A 52 -4.67 6.41 13.75
N THR A 53 -4.43 6.28 15.05
CA THR A 53 -4.68 7.35 16.01
C THR A 53 -3.58 8.40 15.95
N GLY A 54 -3.97 9.67 15.78
CA GLY A 54 -3.05 10.81 15.81
C GLY A 54 -3.26 11.69 17.04
N ILE A 55 -2.38 12.69 17.22
CA ILE A 55 -2.47 13.64 18.34
C ILE A 55 -3.63 14.63 18.13
N LYS A 56 -3.77 15.20 16.93
CA LYS A 56 -4.80 16.19 16.59
C LYS A 56 -5.99 15.56 15.89
N ASN A 57 -5.73 14.76 14.86
CA ASN A 57 -6.74 14.10 14.06
C ASN A 57 -6.33 12.64 13.81
N ASP A 58 -7.34 11.78 13.64
CA ASP A 58 -7.12 10.38 13.32
C ASP A 58 -7.18 10.15 11.81
N TYR A 59 -6.40 9.18 11.34
CA TYR A 59 -6.42 8.74 9.96
C TYR A 59 -7.29 7.49 9.81
N PHE A 60 -8.22 7.50 8.88
CA PHE A 60 -8.94 6.31 8.44
C PHE A 60 -8.36 5.85 7.12
N VAL A 61 -8.14 4.55 6.98
CA VAL A 61 -7.53 3.96 5.79
C VAL A 61 -8.49 2.96 5.17
N ALA A 62 -8.65 3.08 3.86
CA ALA A 62 -9.34 2.11 3.01
C ALA A 62 -8.34 1.53 2.00
N MET A 63 -8.62 0.32 1.54
CA MET A 63 -7.81 -0.37 0.56
C MET A 63 -8.72 -0.95 -0.52
N SER A 64 -8.42 -0.68 -1.79
CA SER A 64 -9.02 -1.41 -2.89
C SER A 64 -8.11 -2.53 -3.36
N VAL A 65 -8.72 -3.63 -3.80
CA VAL A 65 -8.02 -4.79 -4.34
C VAL A 65 -8.55 -5.05 -5.75
N THR A 66 -7.64 -5.06 -6.72
CA THR A 66 -7.93 -5.38 -8.12
C THR A 66 -7.26 -6.71 -8.45
N TYR A 67 -8.08 -7.71 -8.76
CA TYR A 67 -7.63 -9.04 -9.19
C TYR A 67 -7.59 -9.16 -10.71
N GLN A 68 -8.46 -8.42 -11.41
CA GLN A 68 -8.53 -8.46 -12.88
C GLN A 68 -7.25 -7.93 -13.53
N GLY A 69 -6.67 -8.74 -14.41
CA GLY A 69 -5.52 -8.35 -15.22
C GLY A 69 -4.19 -8.31 -14.47
N GLN A 70 -4.15 -8.72 -13.21
CA GLN A 70 -2.93 -8.75 -12.40
C GLN A 70 -2.31 -10.15 -12.40
N PHE A 71 -1.03 -10.23 -12.75
CA PHE A 71 -0.25 -11.47 -12.75
C PHE A 71 0.34 -11.73 -11.36
N GLU A 72 0.33 -12.99 -10.91
CA GLU A 72 0.81 -13.50 -9.61
C GLU A 72 0.04 -13.02 -8.38
N PHE A 73 -0.16 -11.71 -8.22
CA PHE A 73 -0.73 -11.14 -7.01
C PHE A 73 -1.63 -9.92 -7.33
N PRO A 74 -2.77 -9.74 -6.64
CA PRO A 74 -3.65 -8.63 -6.91
C PRO A 74 -3.02 -7.29 -6.53
N PHE A 75 -3.41 -6.26 -7.27
CA PHE A 75 -2.94 -4.90 -7.03
C PHE A 75 -3.75 -4.26 -5.91
N LYS A 76 -3.06 -3.58 -4.99
CA LYS A 76 -3.68 -2.92 -3.83
C LYS A 76 -3.46 -1.41 -3.91
N ARG A 77 -4.53 -0.63 -3.94
CA ARG A 77 -4.46 0.83 -3.75
C ARG A 77 -4.95 1.19 -2.38
N PHE A 78 -4.40 2.26 -1.82
CA PHE A 78 -4.73 2.70 -0.47
C PHE A 78 -5.23 4.14 -0.52
N TYR A 79 -6.29 4.37 0.24
CA TYR A 79 -6.93 5.66 0.39
C TYR A 79 -6.92 6.05 1.86
N TRP A 80 -6.87 7.33 2.13
CA TRP A 80 -6.90 7.87 3.48
C TRP A 80 -7.92 8.99 3.57
N CYS A 81 -8.50 9.17 4.75
CA CYS A 81 -9.22 10.38 5.12
C CYS A 81 -8.89 10.75 6.57
N LEU A 82 -9.15 12.01 6.92
CA LEU A 82 -9.03 12.50 8.29
C LEU A 82 -10.37 12.47 9.00
N SER A 83 -10.34 12.36 10.32
CA SER A 83 -11.51 12.40 11.20
C SER A 83 -12.30 13.71 11.20
N ASN A 84 -11.86 14.74 10.49
CA ASN A 84 -12.56 16.03 10.40
C ASN A 84 -13.33 16.22 9.07
N ASP A 85 -12.86 15.63 7.98
CA ASP A 85 -13.36 15.85 6.62
C ASP A 85 -14.07 14.60 6.07
N PHE A 86 -13.65 13.40 6.50
CA PHE A 86 -14.15 12.11 5.97
C PHE A 86 -14.09 12.00 4.43
N SER A 87 -13.27 12.81 3.77
CA SER A 87 -13.07 12.77 2.32
C SER A 87 -11.88 11.87 1.97
N PHE A 88 -12.14 10.75 1.29
CA PHE A 88 -11.10 9.80 0.89
C PHE A 88 -10.27 10.31 -0.27
N LYS A 89 -8.95 10.29 -0.09
CA LYS A 89 -7.95 10.64 -1.10
C LYS A 89 -6.99 9.47 -1.28
N GLU A 90 -6.50 9.29 -2.49
CA GLU A 90 -5.47 8.28 -2.75
C GLU A 90 -4.17 8.66 -2.02
N MET A 91 -3.46 7.66 -1.51
CA MET A 91 -2.14 7.86 -0.92
C MET A 91 -1.11 8.12 -2.03
N PRO A 92 -0.13 9.01 -1.81
CA PRO A 92 0.91 9.29 -2.79
C PRO A 92 1.79 8.07 -3.05
N ASP A 93 2.49 8.10 -4.19
CA ASP A 93 3.51 7.12 -4.51
C ASP A 93 4.67 7.18 -3.52
N LEU A 94 5.13 5.99 -3.14
CA LEU A 94 6.25 5.84 -2.24
C LEU A 94 7.57 6.21 -2.92
N ASN A 95 8.45 6.83 -2.14
CA ASN A 95 9.81 7.14 -2.53
C ASN A 95 10.78 6.49 -1.55
N ASP A 96 11.61 5.58 -2.04
CA ASP A 96 12.53 4.79 -1.21
C ASP A 96 13.70 5.57 -0.63
N GLN A 97 13.86 6.84 -1.02
CA GLN A 97 14.90 7.75 -0.50
C GLN A 97 14.93 7.82 1.03
N HIS A 98 13.77 7.76 1.69
CA HIS A 98 13.65 8.04 3.13
C HIS A 98 13.28 6.81 3.97
N LYS A 99 13.42 5.60 3.41
CA LYS A 99 12.99 4.35 4.06
C LYS A 99 13.66 4.14 5.43
N ASP A 100 14.97 4.39 5.51
CA ASP A 100 15.74 4.20 6.75
C ASP A 100 15.35 5.22 7.84
N PHE A 101 15.05 6.46 7.44
CA PHE A 101 14.56 7.47 8.37
C PHE A 101 13.21 7.05 8.97
N ILE A 102 12.28 6.59 8.13
CA ILE A 102 10.95 6.16 8.55
C ILE A 102 11.01 4.95 9.48
N ASN A 103 11.88 3.97 9.18
CA ASN A 103 12.03 2.78 10.01
C ASN A 103 12.58 3.09 11.41
N ASN A 104 13.40 4.13 11.53
CA ASN A 104 13.96 4.56 12.81
C ASN A 104 13.05 5.55 13.56
N ASP A 105 12.05 6.13 12.89
CA ASP A 105 11.17 7.13 13.49
C ASP A 105 10.09 6.51 14.38
N THR A 106 10.22 6.75 15.69
CA THR A 106 9.29 6.31 16.73
C THR A 106 8.30 7.41 17.16
N SER A 107 8.26 8.54 16.46
CA SER A 107 7.38 9.66 16.79
C SER A 107 5.89 9.33 16.60
N TYR A 108 5.01 10.04 17.31
CA TYR A 108 3.56 9.91 17.12
C TYR A 108 3.08 10.63 15.85
N PHE A 109 2.05 10.10 15.21
CA PHE A 109 1.33 10.82 14.15
C PHE A 109 0.62 12.04 14.73
N VAL A 110 0.68 13.17 14.04
CA VAL A 110 0.01 14.40 14.47
C VAL A 110 -1.40 14.46 13.88
N GLY A 111 -1.62 13.97 12.66
CA GLY A 111 -2.89 14.16 11.94
C GLY A 111 -2.85 15.35 10.98
N GLU A 112 -1.66 15.72 10.48
CA GLU A 112 -1.44 16.78 9.49
C GLU A 112 -0.71 16.22 8.25
N PRO A 113 -1.42 15.87 7.17
CA PRO A 113 -0.84 15.17 6.01
C PRO A 113 0.36 15.88 5.36
N SER A 114 0.35 17.22 5.35
CA SER A 114 1.37 18.06 4.71
C SER A 114 2.54 18.42 5.62
N LYS A 115 2.58 17.93 6.86
CA LYS A 115 3.68 18.20 7.78
C LYS A 115 4.97 17.57 7.27
N LYS A 116 6.01 18.37 7.08
CA LYS A 116 7.34 17.88 6.71
C LYS A 116 8.00 17.21 7.91
N LEU A 117 8.56 16.01 7.68
CA LEU A 117 9.25 15.22 8.71
C LEU A 117 10.76 15.45 8.70
N ILE A 118 11.33 15.70 7.52
CA ILE A 118 12.70 16.16 7.37
C ILE A 118 12.63 17.68 7.25
N GLN A 119 13.12 18.37 8.28
CA GLN A 119 13.49 19.78 8.14
C GLN A 119 14.91 19.78 7.59
N PRO A 120 15.26 20.60 6.57
CA PRO A 120 16.66 20.85 6.28
C PRO A 120 17.30 21.31 7.58
N ALA A 121 18.41 20.68 7.95
CA ALA A 121 19.11 20.99 9.19
C ALA A 121 19.42 22.50 9.23
N GLU A 122 18.77 23.25 10.13
CA GLU A 122 19.24 24.56 10.54
C GLU A 122 20.58 24.35 11.26
N GLY A 123 21.69 24.52 10.52
CA GLY A 123 23.02 24.25 11.07
C GLY A 123 24.23 24.45 10.18
N GLU A 124 24.11 24.75 8.88
CA GLU A 124 25.25 25.19 8.05
C GLU A 124 24.84 26.37 7.16
N GLU A 125 24.95 27.59 7.70
CA GLU A 125 25.12 28.78 6.86
C GLU A 125 26.59 28.85 6.41
N ALA A 126 26.85 28.80 5.10
CA ALA A 126 27.63 29.80 4.34
C ALA A 126 28.27 29.22 3.05
N GLY A 127 27.89 29.81 1.91
CA GLY A 127 28.65 29.84 0.64
C GLY A 127 28.21 28.77 -0.38
N GLU A 128 27.80 29.07 -1.60
CA GLU A 128 27.93 30.26 -2.44
C GLU A 128 26.74 30.40 -3.39
N ASP A 129 26.53 31.64 -3.81
CA ASP A 129 25.52 32.20 -4.70
C ASP A 129 25.29 31.52 -6.07
N PRO A 130 24.14 31.79 -6.70
CA PRO A 130 23.71 31.17 -7.94
C PRO A 130 24.36 31.83 -9.16
N LYS A 131 24.86 31.02 -10.11
CA LYS A 131 25.13 31.47 -11.47
C LYS A 131 23.97 31.13 -12.39
N GLU A 132 23.19 32.17 -12.69
CA GLU A 132 22.57 32.35 -14.00
C GLU A 132 23.67 32.32 -15.08
N ASP A 133 23.42 31.64 -16.20
CA ASP A 133 23.93 32.08 -17.50
C ASP A 133 22.90 31.74 -18.58
N GLU A 134 22.56 32.76 -19.35
CA GLU A 134 21.62 32.74 -20.47
C GLU A 134 22.35 32.32 -21.76
N GLY A 135 21.65 31.64 -22.66
CA GLY A 135 21.60 32.03 -24.07
C GLY A 135 22.68 31.57 -25.08
N GLU A 136 22.15 31.06 -26.20
CA GLU A 136 22.61 31.16 -27.60
C GLU A 136 23.47 30.05 -28.27
N GLU A 137 22.74 29.26 -29.09
CA GLU A 137 22.87 28.99 -30.54
C GLU A 137 24.20 28.55 -31.20
N GLY A 138 24.11 27.53 -32.09
CA GLY A 138 24.94 27.47 -33.32
C GLY A 138 25.53 26.12 -33.76
N GLU A 139 24.73 25.34 -34.50
CA GLU A 139 25.01 24.43 -35.65
C GLU A 139 26.35 23.69 -35.97
N GLU A 140 26.12 22.44 -36.42
CA GLU A 140 26.76 21.62 -37.48
C GLU A 140 28.15 20.97 -37.36
N GLY A 141 28.12 19.61 -37.30
CA GLY A 141 28.65 18.77 -38.39
C GLY A 141 29.95 17.99 -38.19
N GLY A 142 29.88 16.64 -38.17
CA GLY A 142 31.01 15.77 -38.58
C GLY A 142 31.15 14.42 -37.88
N LYS A 143 30.74 13.33 -38.55
CA LYS A 143 30.87 11.90 -38.16
C LYS A 143 32.31 11.42 -37.94
N LYS A 144 32.50 10.50 -36.97
CA LYS A 144 33.35 9.30 -37.09
C LYS A 144 32.96 8.24 -36.04
N GLU A 145 32.90 7.00 -36.48
CA GLU A 145 32.37 5.81 -35.80
C GLU A 145 33.42 5.06 -34.96
N LEU A 146 32.91 4.29 -33.96
CA LEU A 146 33.47 3.10 -33.28
C LEU A 146 34.71 3.35 -32.37
N ASP A 147 34.81 2.88 -31.13
CA ASP A 147 34.42 1.57 -30.59
C ASP A 147 34.44 1.57 -29.03
N SER A 148 33.69 0.63 -28.46
CA SER A 148 33.86 -0.07 -27.17
C SER A 148 33.94 0.68 -25.82
N ASP A 149 32.91 0.37 -25.03
CA ASP A 149 32.98 -0.06 -23.62
C ASP A 149 32.87 1.02 -22.52
N VAL A 150 32.04 0.69 -21.53
CA VAL A 150 31.68 1.47 -20.32
C VAL A 150 30.65 2.60 -20.54
N SER A 151 29.36 2.26 -20.50
CA SER A 151 28.33 3.24 -20.12
C SER A 151 27.61 2.75 -18.87
N GLU A 152 28.02 3.39 -17.78
CA GLU A 152 27.42 3.49 -16.47
C GLU A 152 25.89 3.38 -16.53
N GLN A 153 25.33 2.61 -15.59
CA GLN A 153 23.91 2.60 -15.32
C GLN A 153 23.50 4.06 -15.11
N GLU A 154 22.71 4.62 -16.04
CA GLU A 154 22.08 5.92 -15.85
C GLU A 154 21.19 5.81 -14.61
N GLU A 155 21.75 6.18 -13.46
CA GLU A 155 20.99 6.43 -12.25
C GLU A 155 19.98 7.52 -12.59
N VAL A 156 18.73 7.11 -12.80
CA VAL A 156 17.59 8.01 -12.91
C VAL A 156 17.64 8.89 -11.67
N LYS A 157 18.06 10.15 -11.84
CA LYS A 157 18.07 11.15 -10.76
C LYS A 157 16.62 11.41 -10.36
N VAL A 158 16.11 10.60 -9.44
CA VAL A 158 14.79 10.78 -8.85
C VAL A 158 14.82 12.15 -8.15
N PRO A 159 13.93 13.10 -8.52
CA PRO A 159 13.91 14.40 -7.89
C PRO A 159 13.76 14.24 -6.37
N HIS A 160 14.51 15.03 -5.61
CA HIS A 160 14.49 14.98 -4.16
C HIS A 160 13.11 15.40 -3.66
N LYS A 161 12.29 14.44 -3.24
CA LYS A 161 10.94 14.70 -2.71
C LYS A 161 11.05 14.88 -1.20
N ASP A 162 10.50 15.98 -0.70
CA ASP A 162 10.38 16.22 0.74
C ASP A 162 9.54 15.13 1.39
N LEU A 163 10.03 14.56 2.49
CA LEU A 163 9.28 13.58 3.26
C LEU A 163 8.18 14.26 4.07
N VAL A 164 6.93 13.94 3.75
CA VAL A 164 5.74 14.42 4.49
C VAL A 164 5.14 13.32 5.35
N GLU A 165 4.31 13.70 6.33
CA GLU A 165 3.63 12.77 7.23
C GLU A 165 2.79 11.73 6.49
N ILE A 166 2.17 12.09 5.36
CA ILE A 166 1.41 11.15 4.53
C ILE A 166 2.28 10.06 3.89
N ASP A 167 3.52 10.37 3.51
CA ASP A 167 4.44 9.37 2.96
C ASP A 167 4.84 8.38 4.07
N ARG A 168 5.09 8.87 5.29
CA ARG A 168 5.32 8.02 6.48
C ARG A 168 4.11 7.14 6.79
N LEU A 169 2.90 7.70 6.74
CA LEU A 169 1.66 6.95 6.96
C LEU A 169 1.55 5.78 5.97
N LYS A 170 1.81 6.04 4.68
CA LYS A 170 1.78 5.02 3.63
C LYS A 170 2.81 3.91 3.89
N TYR A 171 4.04 4.26 4.26
CA TYR A 171 5.07 3.26 4.59
C TYR A 171 4.66 2.36 5.76
N VAL A 172 4.15 2.96 6.84
CA VAL A 172 3.70 2.21 8.02
C VAL A 172 2.51 1.32 7.68
N VAL A 173 1.53 1.83 6.94
CA VAL A 173 0.37 1.04 6.49
C VAL A 173 0.81 -0.15 5.63
N LEU A 174 1.75 0.05 4.70
CA LEU A 174 2.26 -1.04 3.85
C LEU A 174 3.07 -2.06 4.64
N ALA A 175 3.87 -1.65 5.61
CA ALA A 175 4.58 -2.57 6.49
C ALA A 175 3.59 -3.44 7.31
N ILE A 176 2.59 -2.81 7.92
CA ILE A 176 1.55 -3.53 8.68
C ILE A 176 0.76 -4.46 7.75
N GLU A 177 0.35 -3.99 6.57
CA GLU A 177 -0.36 -4.82 5.59
C GLU A 177 0.47 -6.05 5.20
N ASN A 178 1.75 -5.86 4.91
CA ASN A 178 2.65 -6.93 4.52
C ASN A 178 2.82 -7.99 5.64
N ASP A 179 2.76 -7.59 6.90
CA ASP A 179 3.08 -8.49 8.02
C ASP A 179 1.84 -9.05 8.72
N CYS A 180 0.71 -8.34 8.71
CA CYS A 180 -0.46 -8.67 9.52
C CYS A 180 -1.65 -9.16 8.71
N GLN A 181 -1.67 -8.97 7.38
CA GLN A 181 -2.83 -9.40 6.61
C GLN A 181 -2.81 -10.91 6.36
N ILE A 182 -3.87 -11.56 6.84
CA ILE A 182 -4.04 -13.01 6.76
C ILE A 182 -5.35 -13.38 6.06
N ALA A 183 -5.34 -14.55 5.44
CA ALA A 183 -6.47 -15.17 4.80
C ALA A 183 -6.55 -16.65 5.18
N PRO A 184 -7.76 -17.21 5.39
CA PRO A 184 -7.93 -18.65 5.55
C PRO A 184 -7.40 -19.42 4.33
N VAL A 185 -6.75 -20.56 4.58
CA VAL A 185 -6.27 -21.45 3.52
C VAL A 185 -7.47 -21.95 2.71
N GLY A 186 -7.39 -21.82 1.39
CA GLY A 186 -8.46 -22.18 0.47
C GLY A 186 -9.51 -21.09 0.21
N ALA A 187 -9.43 -19.93 0.88
CA ALA A 187 -10.26 -18.76 0.57
C ALA A 187 -9.93 -18.15 -0.80
N PHE A 188 -8.71 -18.37 -1.29
CA PHE A 188 -8.25 -17.93 -2.60
C PHE A 188 -7.84 -19.13 -3.46
N LYS A 189 -7.95 -18.95 -4.78
CA LYS A 189 -7.51 -19.90 -5.81
C LYS A 189 -6.70 -19.16 -6.87
N MET A 190 -5.75 -19.86 -7.46
CA MET A 190 -4.99 -19.36 -8.60
C MET A 190 -5.67 -19.87 -9.89
N THR A 191 -5.87 -18.99 -10.86
CA THR A 191 -6.45 -19.33 -12.17
C THR A 191 -5.37 -19.82 -13.13
N SER A 192 -5.75 -20.43 -14.25
CA SER A 192 -4.80 -20.83 -15.31
C SER A 192 -4.10 -19.64 -15.97
N GLN A 193 -4.66 -18.43 -15.84
CA GLN A 193 -4.04 -17.18 -16.27
C GLN A 193 -3.07 -16.61 -15.23
N HIS A 194 -2.77 -17.38 -14.18
CA HIS A 194 -1.88 -16.98 -13.10
C HIS A 194 -2.36 -15.74 -12.33
N GLN A 195 -3.69 -15.59 -12.24
CA GLN A 195 -4.34 -14.56 -11.42
C GLN A 195 -4.91 -15.19 -10.15
N VAL A 196 -4.69 -14.55 -9.01
CA VAL A 196 -5.33 -14.92 -7.74
C VAL A 196 -6.78 -14.42 -7.75
N ARG A 197 -7.72 -15.26 -7.33
CA ARG A 197 -9.14 -14.93 -7.20
C ARG A 197 -9.72 -15.50 -5.92
N ARG A 198 -10.82 -14.91 -5.46
CA ARG A 198 -11.66 -15.51 -4.42
C ARG A 198 -12.15 -16.89 -4.85
N ASN A 199 -12.15 -17.81 -3.91
CA ASN A 199 -12.73 -19.13 -4.11
C ASN A 199 -14.21 -19.13 -3.70
N GLU A 200 -15.11 -19.05 -4.66
CA GLU A 200 -16.57 -19.07 -4.43
C GLU A 200 -17.07 -20.34 -3.71
N ALA A 201 -16.33 -21.45 -3.80
CA ALA A 201 -16.68 -22.68 -3.10
C ALA A 201 -16.31 -22.67 -1.61
N PHE A 202 -15.53 -21.68 -1.16
CA PHE A 202 -15.11 -21.57 0.23
C PHE A 202 -16.24 -21.00 1.09
N LYS A 203 -16.64 -21.74 2.13
CA LYS A 203 -17.75 -21.37 3.03
C LYS A 203 -17.31 -21.01 4.44
N GLY A 204 -16.02 -20.76 4.64
CA GLY A 204 -15.43 -20.51 5.95
C GLY A 204 -14.81 -21.75 6.59
N LEU A 205 -14.18 -21.52 7.75
CA LEU A 205 -13.59 -22.56 8.59
C LEU A 205 -14.54 -22.91 9.73
N ASP A 206 -14.46 -24.16 10.21
CA ASP A 206 -15.12 -24.57 11.44
C ASP A 206 -14.54 -23.83 12.65
N ALA A 207 -15.37 -23.60 13.68
CA ALA A 207 -14.99 -22.84 14.88
C ALA A 207 -13.75 -23.39 15.63
N LYS A 208 -13.50 -24.71 15.55
CA LYS A 208 -12.29 -25.32 16.12
C LYS A 208 -11.07 -25.00 15.26
N SER A 209 -11.21 -25.16 13.95
CA SER A 209 -10.15 -24.92 12.97
C SER A 209 -9.79 -23.44 12.83
N SER A 210 -10.71 -22.51 13.14
CA SER A 210 -10.43 -21.08 13.15
C SER A 210 -9.48 -20.63 14.27
N CYS A 211 -9.29 -21.43 15.30
CA CYS A 211 -8.32 -21.13 16.37
C CYS A 211 -6.91 -21.60 16.03
N ASP A 212 -6.73 -22.41 14.99
CA ASP A 212 -5.43 -22.93 14.57
C ASP A 212 -4.79 -22.03 13.52
N LEU A 213 -3.64 -21.43 13.86
CA LEU A 213 -2.88 -20.54 12.96
C LEU A 213 -2.46 -21.20 11.64
N ARG A 214 -2.31 -22.54 11.62
CA ARG A 214 -1.95 -23.32 10.42
C ARG A 214 -2.98 -23.24 9.30
N ASN A 215 -4.21 -22.87 9.64
CA ASN A 215 -5.30 -22.71 8.67
C ASN A 215 -5.35 -21.29 8.08
N TYR A 216 -4.36 -20.45 8.40
CA TYR A 216 -4.21 -19.10 7.86
C TYR A 216 -2.91 -19.00 7.07
N ALA A 217 -2.92 -18.11 6.08
CA ALA A 217 -1.81 -17.78 5.22
C ALA A 217 -1.74 -16.26 5.07
N HIS A 218 -0.57 -15.70 4.84
CA HIS A 218 -0.39 -14.28 4.55
C HIS A 218 -0.95 -13.93 3.18
N PHE A 219 -1.76 -12.86 3.11
CA PHE A 219 -2.30 -12.34 1.86
C PHE A 219 -1.39 -11.25 1.28
N ARG A 220 -0.23 -11.70 0.80
CA ARG A 220 0.82 -10.86 0.20
C ARG A 220 1.54 -11.63 -0.90
N ASN A 221 2.32 -10.91 -1.72
CA ASN A 221 3.18 -11.59 -2.68
C ASN A 221 4.22 -12.44 -1.94
N VAL A 222 4.55 -13.59 -2.51
CA VAL A 222 5.49 -14.55 -1.95
C VAL A 222 6.87 -13.90 -1.83
N GLN A 223 7.46 -13.93 -0.64
CA GLN A 223 8.80 -13.42 -0.36
C GLN A 223 9.87 -14.51 -0.49
N SER A 224 9.52 -15.74 -0.12
CA SER A 224 10.41 -16.90 -0.08
C SER A 224 10.79 -17.42 -1.47
N ASP A 225 12.09 -17.57 -1.74
CA ASP A 225 12.60 -17.98 -3.06
C ASP A 225 12.10 -19.37 -3.49
N GLU A 226 11.93 -20.30 -2.55
CA GLU A 226 11.39 -21.64 -2.84
C GLU A 226 9.94 -21.57 -3.34
N LYS A 227 9.11 -20.73 -2.73
CA LYS A 227 7.71 -20.60 -3.11
C LYS A 227 7.56 -19.77 -4.39
N LYS A 228 8.43 -18.79 -4.64
CA LYS A 228 8.49 -18.09 -5.94
C LYS A 228 8.74 -19.07 -7.09
N LYS A 229 9.76 -19.93 -6.95
CA LYS A 229 10.03 -20.98 -7.94
C LYS A 229 8.86 -21.94 -8.15
N ARG A 230 8.15 -22.31 -7.07
CA ARG A 230 6.94 -23.13 -7.16
C ARG A 230 5.77 -22.42 -7.85
N LEU A 231 5.72 -21.10 -7.76
CA LEU A 231 4.72 -20.27 -8.42
C LEU A 231 4.98 -20.22 -9.93
N ASP A 232 6.25 -20.18 -10.35
CA ASP A 232 6.66 -20.21 -11.76
C ASP A 232 6.33 -21.54 -12.47
N GLU A 233 6.13 -22.63 -11.71
CA GLU A 233 5.80 -23.93 -12.28
C GLU A 233 4.39 -23.94 -12.88
N PRO A 234 4.16 -24.65 -14.01
CA PRO A 234 2.83 -24.80 -14.60
C PRO A 234 1.85 -25.56 -13.69
N SER A 235 2.36 -26.20 -12.62
CA SER A 235 1.59 -26.89 -11.60
C SER A 235 0.96 -25.94 -10.57
N ALA A 236 1.42 -24.68 -10.49
CA ALA A 236 1.04 -23.71 -9.47
C ALA A 236 -0.48 -23.49 -9.32
N PRO A 237 -1.29 -23.42 -10.40
CA PRO A 237 -2.74 -23.23 -10.29
C PRO A 237 -3.46 -24.35 -9.53
N PHE A 238 -2.88 -25.55 -9.46
CA PHE A 238 -3.45 -26.70 -8.77
C PHE A 238 -3.01 -26.78 -7.30
N GLY A 239 -2.03 -25.98 -6.89
CA GLY A 239 -1.54 -25.91 -5.52
C GLY A 239 -2.53 -25.21 -4.60
N ARG A 240 -2.93 -25.90 -3.52
CA ARG A 240 -3.77 -25.28 -2.46
C ARG A 240 -3.00 -24.27 -1.61
N ASN A 241 -1.68 -24.38 -1.54
CA ASN A 241 -0.80 -23.60 -0.65
C ASN A 241 0.15 -22.71 -1.46
N PHE A 242 -0.40 -21.95 -2.41
CA PHE A 242 0.38 -21.01 -3.21
C PHE A 242 0.73 -19.72 -2.43
N LEU A 243 -0.05 -19.38 -1.39
CA LEU A 243 0.24 -18.26 -0.48
C LEU A 243 1.29 -18.61 0.58
N GLU A 244 1.90 -17.58 1.18
CA GLU A 244 2.84 -17.75 2.30
C GLU A 244 2.12 -18.16 3.59
N GLN A 245 2.74 -19.06 4.36
CA GLN A 245 2.26 -19.52 5.67
C GLN A 245 3.38 -19.27 6.67
#